data_AF-A0AAD2KNM9-F1
#
_entry.id   AF-A0AAD2KNM9-F1
#
_cell.length_a   1.000
_cell.length_b   1.000
_cell.length_c   1.000
_cell.angle_alpha   90.00
_cell.angle_beta   90.00
_cell.angle_gamma   90.00
#
_symmetry.space_group_name_H-M   'P 1'
#
loop_
_entity.id
_entity.type
_entity.pdbx_description
1 polymer ?
#
loop_
_entity_poly.entity_id
_entity_poly.type
_entity_poly.pdbx_seq_one_letter_code
_entity_poly.pdbx_strand_id
1 'polypeptide(L)'
;MKPLQMLPIAALVGSIFGNPVFAADEAATETTPVKAEVKAVRVKGQRNAPAAVERVNLNRIKQEMIRDNKDLVRYSTDVGLSDSGRHQKGFAVRGVEGNRVGVSIDGVNLPDSEENSLYARYGNFNSSRLSIDPELVRNIDIVKGADSFNTGSGALGGGVNYQTLQGRDLLLPERQFGVMMKNGYSTRNREWTNTLGFGVSNDRVDAALLYSQRRGHETESAGKRGYPVEGAGSGANIRGSARGIPDPSQHKYHSFLGKIAYQINDNHRIGASLNGQQGHNYTVEESYNLLASYWREADDVNRRRNTNLFYEWTPESDRLSMVKADVDYQKTKVSAVNYKGSFPIEDSSTLTRNYNQKDLDEIYNRSMDTRFKRITLRLDSHPLQLGGGATPPVV
;
A
#
# COMPACT_ATOMS: atom_id res chain seq x y z
N MET A 1 -47.64 24.51 -47.55
CA MET A 1 -47.26 23.68 -46.39
C MET A 1 -48.08 22.40 -46.47
N LYS A 2 -47.46 21.23 -46.68
CA LYS A 2 -48.17 19.95 -46.82
C LYS A 2 -47.95 19.11 -45.55
N PRO A 3 -49.01 18.66 -44.86
CA PRO A 3 -48.92 17.55 -43.93
C PRO A 3 -49.69 16.32 -44.45
N LEU A 4 -49.18 15.12 -44.15
CA LEU A 4 -49.82 13.83 -44.41
C LEU A 4 -49.95 13.04 -43.09
N GLN A 5 -51.22 12.84 -42.71
CA GLN A 5 -51.91 11.66 -42.15
C GLN A 5 -51.17 10.68 -41.22
N MET A 6 -51.74 10.51 -40.01
CA MET A 6 -51.54 9.38 -39.08
C MET A 6 -52.86 8.58 -38.94
N LEU A 7 -52.73 7.25 -38.83
CA LEU A 7 -53.83 6.26 -38.74
C LEU A 7 -54.25 5.94 -37.27
N PRO A 8 -55.50 5.47 -37.01
CA PRO A 8 -56.04 5.29 -35.65
C PRO A 8 -56.55 3.86 -35.37
N ILE A 9 -55.95 3.08 -34.46
CA ILE A 9 -56.58 1.86 -33.91
C ILE A 9 -56.12 1.64 -32.46
N ALA A 10 -56.67 2.43 -31.53
CA ALA A 10 -56.41 2.27 -30.10
C ALA A 10 -57.62 2.76 -29.27
N ALA A 11 -58.81 2.16 -29.41
CA ALA A 11 -59.96 2.50 -28.54
C ALA A 11 -61.20 1.56 -28.58
N LEU A 12 -61.13 0.29 -29.01
CA LEU A 12 -62.39 -0.45 -29.30
C LEU A 12 -62.41 -1.96 -28.99
N VAL A 13 -61.87 -2.40 -27.85
CA VAL A 13 -62.17 -3.75 -27.29
C VAL A 13 -62.46 -3.69 -25.77
N GLY A 14 -62.81 -2.52 -25.24
CA GLY A 14 -63.03 -2.28 -23.80
C GLY A 14 -64.48 -2.40 -23.31
N SER A 15 -65.39 -3.06 -24.03
CA SER A 15 -66.82 -2.95 -23.71
C SER A 15 -67.70 -4.16 -24.07
N ILE A 16 -67.19 -5.38 -23.91
CA ILE A 16 -68.03 -6.58 -23.94
C ILE A 16 -67.65 -7.43 -22.73
N PHE A 17 -68.66 -7.81 -21.93
CA PHE A 17 -68.62 -8.70 -20.76
C PHE A 17 -68.42 -8.04 -19.38
N GLY A 18 -69.35 -7.14 -19.02
CA GLY A 18 -69.76 -6.97 -17.63
C GLY A 18 -71.12 -7.65 -17.40
N ASN A 19 -71.17 -8.65 -16.51
CA ASN A 19 -72.31 -8.96 -15.63
C ASN A 19 -71.84 -9.88 -14.49
N PRO A 20 -72.34 -9.70 -13.24
CA PRO A 20 -71.86 -10.39 -12.05
C PRO A 20 -72.60 -11.71 -11.82
N VAL A 21 -71.92 -12.73 -11.30
CA VAL A 21 -72.55 -13.95 -10.75
C VAL A 21 -71.90 -14.30 -9.41
N PHE A 22 -72.76 -14.48 -8.42
CA PHE A 22 -72.46 -14.84 -7.04
C PHE A 22 -71.87 -16.24 -6.90
N ALA A 23 -71.04 -16.40 -5.87
CA ALA A 23 -70.38 -17.64 -5.48
C ALA A 23 -71.36 -18.79 -5.18
N ALA A 24 -71.02 -19.98 -5.66
CA ALA A 24 -71.46 -21.25 -5.09
C ALA A 24 -70.20 -22.00 -4.64
N ASP A 25 -70.19 -22.38 -3.37
CA ASP A 25 -69.14 -23.12 -2.67
C ASP A 25 -69.39 -24.62 -2.93
N GLU A 26 -68.45 -25.33 -3.59
CA GLU A 26 -68.28 -26.78 -3.39
C GLU A 26 -67.00 -27.34 -4.05
N ALA A 27 -66.23 -28.03 -3.20
CA ALA A 27 -65.26 -29.10 -3.44
C ALA A 27 -64.00 -28.85 -4.28
N ALA A 28 -62.87 -28.86 -3.57
CA ALA A 28 -61.50 -28.84 -4.06
C ALA A 28 -61.19 -29.90 -5.13
N THR A 29 -60.53 -29.47 -6.21
CA THR A 29 -59.69 -30.34 -7.02
C THR A 29 -58.24 -29.89 -6.81
N GLU A 30 -57.45 -30.72 -6.13
CA GLU A 30 -56.03 -30.50 -5.91
C GLU A 30 -55.30 -30.38 -7.24
N THR A 31 -54.82 -29.18 -7.56
CA THR A 31 -53.85 -28.99 -8.64
C THR A 31 -52.47 -29.26 -8.06
N THR A 32 -51.93 -30.46 -8.32
CA THR A 32 -50.54 -30.80 -8.04
C THR A 32 -49.61 -29.75 -8.65
N PRO A 33 -48.80 -29.02 -7.85
CA PRO A 33 -47.83 -28.10 -8.41
C PRO A 33 -46.73 -28.90 -9.11
N VAL A 34 -46.61 -28.75 -10.43
CA VAL A 34 -45.46 -29.25 -11.18
C VAL A 34 -44.23 -28.50 -10.67
N LYS A 35 -43.49 -29.14 -9.76
CA LYS A 35 -42.15 -28.72 -9.35
C LYS A 35 -41.25 -28.86 -10.58
N ALA A 36 -41.08 -27.76 -11.32
CA ALA A 36 -40.02 -27.67 -12.31
C ALA A 36 -38.69 -27.73 -11.56
N GLU A 37 -38.07 -28.91 -11.53
CA GLU A 37 -36.74 -29.11 -10.99
C GLU A 37 -35.74 -28.42 -11.93
N VAL A 38 -35.44 -27.16 -11.66
CA VAL A 38 -34.40 -26.43 -12.38
C VAL A 38 -33.07 -27.11 -12.06
N LYS A 39 -32.53 -27.87 -13.02
CA LYS A 39 -31.19 -28.46 -12.88
C LYS A 39 -30.19 -27.36 -12.58
N ALA A 40 -29.61 -27.39 -11.38
CA ALA A 40 -28.53 -26.49 -11.01
C ALA A 40 -27.30 -26.78 -11.89
N VAL A 41 -27.10 -25.98 -12.93
CA VAL A 41 -25.90 -26.06 -13.77
C VAL A 41 -24.73 -25.47 -12.98
N ARG A 42 -23.90 -26.34 -12.41
CA ARG A 42 -22.70 -25.94 -11.67
C ARG A 42 -21.57 -25.69 -12.67
N VAL A 43 -21.46 -24.45 -13.16
CA VAL A 43 -20.37 -24.02 -14.02
C VAL A 43 -19.08 -23.96 -13.19
N LYS A 44 -18.15 -24.90 -13.42
CA LYS A 44 -16.77 -24.81 -12.93
C LYS A 44 -15.96 -24.02 -13.96
N GLY A 45 -15.91 -22.71 -13.83
CA GLY A 45 -14.96 -21.89 -14.58
C GLY A 45 -13.55 -22.07 -14.01
N GLN A 46 -12.60 -22.52 -14.82
CA GLN A 46 -11.19 -22.30 -14.52
C GLN A 46 -10.87 -20.83 -14.79
N ARG A 47 -10.35 -20.11 -13.78
CA ARG A 47 -9.83 -18.77 -13.96
C ARG A 47 -8.56 -18.87 -14.82
N ASN A 48 -8.71 -18.77 -16.14
CA ASN A 48 -7.58 -18.79 -17.08
C ASN A 48 -6.82 -17.46 -17.18
N ALA A 49 -7.31 -16.40 -16.54
CA ALA A 49 -6.58 -15.15 -16.42
C ALA A 49 -5.79 -15.15 -15.10
N PRO A 50 -4.45 -15.32 -15.12
CA PRO A 50 -3.64 -15.00 -13.94
C PRO A 50 -3.98 -13.59 -13.47
N ALA A 51 -3.91 -13.34 -12.17
CA ALA A 51 -4.05 -11.97 -11.66
C ALA A 51 -3.10 -11.06 -12.47
N ALA A 52 -3.55 -9.87 -12.86
CA ALA A 52 -2.70 -8.95 -13.59
C ALA A 52 -1.61 -8.47 -12.63
N VAL A 53 -0.44 -9.11 -12.69
CA VAL A 53 0.72 -8.79 -11.86
C VAL A 53 1.63 -7.87 -12.66
N GLU A 54 1.80 -6.65 -12.16
CA GLU A 54 2.85 -5.76 -12.62
C GLU A 54 4.09 -5.96 -11.74
N ARG A 55 5.22 -6.30 -12.35
CA ARG A 55 6.48 -6.55 -11.64
C ARG A 55 7.48 -5.42 -11.89
N VAL A 56 8.02 -4.86 -10.82
CA VAL A 56 9.07 -3.83 -10.84
C VAL A 56 10.32 -4.41 -10.20
N ASN A 57 11.25 -4.86 -11.02
CA ASN A 57 12.50 -5.48 -10.57
C ASN A 57 13.60 -4.45 -10.28
N LEU A 58 14.71 -4.92 -9.72
CA LEU A 58 15.85 -4.09 -9.34
C LEU A 58 16.42 -3.24 -10.49
N ASN A 59 16.43 -3.77 -11.72
CA ASN A 59 16.91 -3.04 -12.89
C ASN A 59 15.98 -1.86 -13.21
N ARG A 60 14.66 -2.09 -13.20
CA ARG A 60 13.65 -1.05 -13.40
C ARG A 60 13.71 0.01 -12.29
N ILE A 61 13.83 -0.41 -11.02
CA ILE A 61 14.02 0.48 -9.86
C ILE A 61 15.20 1.44 -10.08
N LYS A 62 16.33 0.91 -10.59
CA LYS A 62 17.53 1.70 -10.87
C LYS A 62 17.36 2.62 -12.08
N GLN A 63 16.85 2.11 -13.20
CA GLN A 63 16.71 2.85 -14.46
C GLN A 63 15.70 3.99 -14.36
N GLU A 64 14.57 3.75 -13.70
CA GLU A 64 13.51 4.77 -13.51
C GLU A 64 13.78 5.69 -12.31
N MET A 65 14.88 5.44 -11.58
CA MET A 65 15.24 6.12 -10.33
C MET A 65 14.08 6.17 -9.33
N ILE A 66 13.49 5.02 -9.03
CA ILE A 66 12.38 4.93 -8.08
C ILE A 66 12.91 5.24 -6.67
N ARG A 67 12.53 6.40 -6.12
CA ARG A 67 12.98 6.87 -4.79
C ARG A 67 11.94 6.66 -3.71
N ASP A 68 10.67 6.70 -4.06
CA ASP A 68 9.54 6.55 -3.15
C ASP A 68 8.36 5.87 -3.84
N ASN A 69 7.25 5.73 -3.11
CA ASN A 69 6.02 5.15 -3.63
C ASN A 69 5.40 5.96 -4.78
N LYS A 70 5.65 7.29 -4.87
CA LYS A 70 5.10 8.15 -5.93
C LYS A 70 5.80 7.83 -7.25
N ASP A 71 7.11 7.66 -7.19
CA ASP A 71 7.90 7.26 -8.35
C ASP A 71 7.58 5.83 -8.80
N LEU A 72 7.30 4.93 -7.86
CA LEU A 72 6.94 3.53 -8.14
C LEU A 72 5.73 3.39 -9.08
N VAL A 73 4.70 4.21 -8.86
CA VAL A 73 3.44 4.09 -9.62
C VAL A 73 3.37 5.05 -10.80
N ARG A 74 4.42 5.83 -11.06
CA ARG A 74 4.43 6.92 -12.07
C ARG A 74 3.99 6.46 -13.47
N TYR A 75 4.40 5.25 -13.87
CA TYR A 75 4.12 4.70 -15.19
C TYR A 75 3.05 3.60 -15.18
N SER A 76 2.35 3.40 -14.06
CA SER A 76 1.22 2.48 -14.00
C SER A 76 -0.08 3.21 -14.34
N THR A 77 -0.91 2.62 -15.20
CA THR A 77 -2.19 3.23 -15.63
C THR A 77 -3.33 3.03 -14.65
N ASP A 78 -3.29 1.91 -13.91
CA ASP A 78 -4.39 1.43 -13.07
C ASP A 78 -4.06 1.53 -11.57
N VAL A 79 -2.83 1.96 -11.24
CA VAL A 79 -2.30 1.99 -9.88
C VAL A 79 -1.83 3.40 -9.58
N GLY A 80 -2.31 3.95 -8.48
CA GLY A 80 -1.89 5.24 -7.96
C GLY A 80 -1.66 5.16 -6.46
N LEU A 81 -1.56 6.33 -5.83
CA LEU A 81 -1.50 6.47 -4.39
C LEU A 81 -2.75 7.18 -3.89
N SER A 82 -3.22 6.76 -2.72
CA SER A 82 -4.12 7.58 -1.92
C SER A 82 -3.22 8.52 -1.10
N ASP A 83 -3.17 9.80 -1.48
CA ASP A 83 -2.28 10.81 -0.89
C ASP A 83 -3.10 12.03 -0.48
N SER A 84 -2.96 12.46 0.77
CA SER A 84 -3.58 13.69 1.30
C SER A 84 -2.54 14.76 1.63
N GLY A 85 -1.37 14.71 0.99
CA GLY A 85 -0.28 15.68 1.16
C GLY A 85 0.66 15.24 2.28
N ARG A 86 0.39 15.68 3.51
CA ARG A 86 1.17 15.27 4.70
C ARG A 86 1.10 13.77 4.96
N HIS A 87 -0.03 13.12 4.63
CA HIS A 87 -0.26 11.71 4.92
C HIS A 87 -0.43 10.88 3.65
N GLN A 88 0.50 9.93 3.43
CA GLN A 88 0.32 8.91 2.41
C GLN A 88 -0.55 7.77 2.97
N LYS A 89 -1.70 7.53 2.36
CA LYS A 89 -2.72 6.54 2.78
C LYS A 89 -2.60 5.20 2.04
N GLY A 90 -1.44 4.95 1.43
CA GLY A 90 -1.10 3.72 0.72
C GLY A 90 -1.42 3.80 -0.77
N PHE A 91 -1.72 2.64 -1.35
CA PHE A 91 -1.96 2.48 -2.79
C PHE A 91 -3.45 2.55 -3.12
N ALA A 92 -3.75 2.99 -4.34
CA ALA A 92 -5.07 2.92 -4.95
C ALA A 92 -4.97 2.06 -6.21
N VAL A 93 -5.77 1.00 -6.32
CA VAL A 93 -5.78 0.11 -7.49
C VAL A 93 -7.19 0.13 -8.09
N ARG A 94 -7.31 0.63 -9.32
CA ARG A 94 -8.60 0.76 -10.04
C ARG A 94 -9.70 1.43 -9.20
N GLY A 95 -9.34 2.48 -8.46
CA GLY A 95 -10.24 3.23 -7.58
C GLY A 95 -10.48 2.62 -6.20
N VAL A 96 -9.96 1.42 -5.92
CA VAL A 96 -10.01 0.82 -4.57
C VAL A 96 -8.80 1.27 -3.77
N GLU A 97 -9.03 1.89 -2.60
CA GLU A 97 -7.99 2.51 -1.77
C GLU A 97 -8.10 2.13 -0.28
N GLY A 98 -7.10 2.57 0.49
CA GLY A 98 -7.01 2.36 1.94
C GLY A 98 -6.71 0.90 2.26
N ASN A 99 -7.20 0.40 3.40
CA ASN A 99 -6.95 -0.98 3.87
C ASN A 99 -7.40 -2.06 2.89
N ARG A 100 -8.20 -1.69 1.87
CA ARG A 100 -8.65 -2.57 0.79
C ARG A 100 -7.57 -2.89 -0.25
N VAL A 101 -6.42 -2.24 -0.18
CA VAL A 101 -5.20 -2.63 -0.92
C VAL A 101 -4.17 -3.10 0.09
N GLY A 102 -3.80 -4.37 -0.02
CA GLY A 102 -2.82 -5.01 0.87
C GLY A 102 -1.40 -4.55 0.56
N VAL A 103 -0.56 -4.41 1.57
CA VAL A 103 0.88 -4.16 1.40
C VAL A 103 1.65 -5.15 2.26
N SER A 104 2.61 -5.85 1.67
CA SER A 104 3.45 -6.81 2.39
C SER A 104 4.93 -6.61 2.10
N ILE A 105 5.78 -7.00 3.05
CA ILE A 105 7.23 -6.97 2.91
C ILE A 105 7.75 -8.35 3.29
N ASP A 106 8.42 -9.02 2.35
CA ASP A 106 8.87 -10.41 2.48
C ASP A 106 7.71 -11.34 2.92
N GLY A 107 6.50 -11.07 2.42
CA GLY A 107 5.29 -11.82 2.75
C GLY A 107 4.67 -11.50 4.12
N VAL A 108 5.22 -10.56 4.91
CA VAL A 108 4.60 -10.08 6.15
C VAL A 108 3.77 -8.82 5.84
N ASN A 109 2.46 -8.89 6.09
CA ASN A 109 1.56 -7.76 5.86
C ASN A 109 1.89 -6.58 6.77
N LEU A 110 1.75 -5.37 6.24
CA LEU A 110 1.71 -4.15 7.04
C LEU A 110 0.34 -4.03 7.71
N PRO A 111 0.29 -3.44 8.92
CA PRO A 111 -0.97 -3.24 9.62
C PRO A 111 -1.89 -2.31 8.84
N ASP A 112 -3.19 -2.51 9.07
CA ASP A 112 -4.23 -1.58 8.65
C ASP A 112 -4.07 -0.23 9.34
N SER A 113 -4.46 0.84 8.63
CA SER A 113 -4.50 2.18 9.19
C SER A 113 -5.88 2.44 9.75
N GLU A 114 -5.92 2.87 11.01
CA GLU A 114 -7.14 3.25 11.70
C GLU A 114 -7.32 4.77 11.68
N GLU A 115 -8.37 5.22 11.00
CA GLU A 115 -8.70 6.64 10.88
C GLU A 115 -10.13 6.88 11.38
N ASN A 116 -10.30 7.91 12.19
CA ASN A 116 -11.63 8.31 12.63
C ASN A 116 -12.33 9.06 11.49
N SER A 117 -13.30 8.42 10.85
CA SER A 117 -14.02 8.99 9.69
C SER A 117 -14.70 10.32 9.97
N LEU A 118 -15.12 10.58 11.22
CA LEU A 118 -15.73 11.86 11.61
C LEU A 118 -14.71 13.00 11.62
N TYR A 119 -13.48 12.70 12.04
CA TYR A 119 -12.43 13.72 12.17
C TYR A 119 -11.38 13.71 11.04
N ALA A 120 -11.46 12.76 10.12
CA ALA A 120 -10.51 12.58 9.01
C ALA A 120 -10.35 13.86 8.18
N ARG A 121 -11.45 14.60 7.98
CA ARG A 121 -11.44 15.86 7.20
C ARG A 121 -10.74 17.01 7.91
N TYR A 122 -10.66 16.98 9.25
CA TYR A 122 -9.98 18.02 10.02
C TYR A 122 -8.46 17.78 10.09
N GLY A 123 -7.96 16.61 9.68
CA GLY A 123 -6.53 16.32 9.65
C GLY A 123 -5.88 16.06 11.01
N ASN A 124 -6.60 16.23 12.14
CA ASN A 124 -6.05 16.14 13.50
C ASN A 124 -5.66 14.72 13.93
N PHE A 125 -6.25 13.70 13.31
CA PHE A 125 -6.07 12.30 13.72
C PHE A 125 -5.71 11.39 12.55
N ASN A 126 -5.22 11.98 11.46
CA ASN A 126 -4.90 11.24 10.25
C ASN A 126 -3.51 10.63 10.46
N SER A 127 -3.42 9.31 10.46
CA SER A 127 -2.13 8.63 10.40
C SER A 127 -1.75 8.33 8.94
N SER A 128 -0.44 8.30 8.66
CA SER A 128 0.06 7.74 7.40
C SER A 128 0.02 6.22 7.44
N ARG A 129 -0.12 5.56 6.28
CA ARG A 129 0.18 4.13 6.17
C ARG A 129 1.69 3.92 6.14
N LEU A 130 2.12 2.79 6.68
CA LEU A 130 3.52 2.38 6.63
C LEU A 130 3.93 2.04 5.20
N SER A 131 5.21 2.24 4.91
CA SER A 131 5.85 1.91 3.64
C SER A 131 7.24 1.33 3.89
N ILE A 132 7.92 0.97 2.81
CA ILE A 132 9.32 0.58 2.81
C ILE A 132 10.12 1.53 1.90
N ASP A 133 11.33 1.84 2.31
CA ASP A 133 12.31 2.53 1.47
C ASP A 133 12.73 1.64 0.27
N PRO A 134 12.55 2.10 -0.97
CA PRO A 134 12.97 1.37 -2.17
C PRO A 134 14.46 1.00 -2.20
N GLU A 135 15.31 1.68 -1.42
CA GLU A 135 16.73 1.31 -1.28
C GLU A 135 16.94 -0.09 -0.69
N LEU A 136 15.96 -0.63 0.03
CA LEU A 136 16.02 -1.97 0.61
C LEU A 136 15.41 -3.05 -0.29
N VAL A 137 14.87 -2.69 -1.45
CA VAL A 137 13.96 -3.52 -2.24
C VAL A 137 14.64 -4.04 -3.50
N ARG A 138 14.45 -5.33 -3.79
CA ARG A 138 14.90 -5.97 -5.04
C ARG A 138 13.79 -6.11 -6.07
N ASN A 139 12.55 -6.28 -5.61
CA ASN A 139 11.42 -6.54 -6.47
C ASN A 139 10.12 -6.10 -5.80
N ILE A 140 9.19 -5.59 -6.61
CA ILE A 140 7.87 -5.12 -6.18
C ILE A 140 6.84 -5.75 -7.12
N ASP A 141 5.94 -6.53 -6.54
CA ASP A 141 4.85 -7.16 -7.26
C ASP A 141 3.54 -6.47 -6.92
N ILE A 142 2.90 -5.87 -7.92
CA ILE A 142 1.59 -5.23 -7.80
C ILE A 142 0.57 -6.18 -8.41
N VAL A 143 -0.15 -6.89 -7.54
CA VAL A 143 -1.26 -7.77 -7.90
C VAL A 143 -2.52 -6.94 -8.01
N LYS A 144 -3.12 -6.88 -9.20
CA LYS A 144 -4.33 -6.07 -9.45
C LYS A 144 -5.59 -6.93 -9.33
N GLY A 145 -6.54 -6.45 -8.52
CA GLY A 145 -7.80 -7.14 -8.23
C GLY A 145 -7.68 -8.16 -7.11
N ALA A 146 -8.84 -8.64 -6.64
CA ALA A 146 -8.92 -9.53 -5.49
C ALA A 146 -8.16 -10.85 -5.72
N ASP A 147 -7.17 -11.09 -4.85
CA ASP A 147 -6.45 -12.35 -4.72
C ASP A 147 -6.15 -12.59 -3.23
N SER A 148 -7.09 -13.20 -2.53
CA SER A 148 -6.97 -13.43 -1.08
C SER A 148 -5.83 -14.38 -0.72
N PHE A 149 -5.40 -15.25 -1.63
CA PHE A 149 -4.36 -16.24 -1.36
C PHE A 149 -2.97 -15.61 -1.29
N ASN A 150 -2.67 -14.70 -2.22
CA ASN A 150 -1.33 -14.08 -2.29
C ASN A 150 -1.23 -12.77 -1.50
N THR A 151 -2.35 -12.07 -1.28
CA THR A 151 -2.36 -10.71 -0.70
C THR A 151 -2.98 -10.61 0.68
N GLY A 152 -3.59 -11.70 1.17
CA GLY A 152 -4.27 -11.74 2.47
C GLY A 152 -5.71 -11.26 2.43
N SER A 153 -6.41 -11.45 3.56
CA SER A 153 -7.80 -11.04 3.72
C SER A 153 -7.94 -9.52 3.67
N GLY A 154 -9.05 -9.03 3.12
CA GLY A 154 -9.36 -7.59 3.04
C GLY A 154 -8.79 -6.86 1.80
N ALA A 155 -7.89 -7.48 1.04
CA ALA A 155 -7.24 -6.90 -0.15
C ALA A 155 -8.12 -6.93 -1.42
N LEU A 156 -9.30 -6.28 -1.38
CA LEU A 156 -10.26 -6.24 -2.49
C LEU A 156 -9.70 -5.64 -3.79
N GLY A 157 -8.86 -4.62 -3.67
CA GLY A 157 -8.19 -3.97 -4.81
C GLY A 157 -6.97 -4.75 -5.32
N GLY A 158 -6.55 -5.78 -4.59
CA GLY A 158 -5.28 -6.47 -4.75
C GLY A 158 -4.24 -5.94 -3.77
N GLY A 159 -2.95 -5.98 -4.14
CA GLY A 159 -1.92 -5.50 -3.23
C GLY A 159 -0.51 -5.46 -3.79
N VAL A 160 0.36 -4.86 -2.98
CA VAL A 160 1.74 -4.53 -3.32
C VAL A 160 2.67 -5.30 -2.40
N ASN A 161 3.41 -6.24 -2.98
CA ASN A 161 4.32 -7.13 -2.28
C ASN A 161 5.76 -6.71 -2.55
N TYR A 162 6.44 -6.27 -1.51
CA TYR A 162 7.86 -5.92 -1.56
C TYR A 162 8.71 -7.13 -1.19
N GLN A 163 9.77 -7.35 -1.96
CA GLN A 163 10.82 -8.30 -1.62
C GLN A 163 12.10 -7.51 -1.36
N THR A 164 12.72 -7.74 -0.22
CA THR A 164 13.95 -7.02 0.15
C THR A 164 15.20 -7.67 -0.42
N LEU A 165 16.26 -6.88 -0.57
CA LEU A 165 17.55 -7.32 -1.13
C LEU A 165 18.13 -8.52 -0.37
N GLN A 166 18.80 -9.40 -1.11
CA GLN A 166 19.60 -10.51 -0.58
C GLN A 166 21.10 -10.31 -0.87
N GLY A 167 21.96 -11.17 -0.31
CA GLY A 167 23.41 -11.01 -0.42
C GLY A 167 23.85 -10.94 -1.87
N ARG A 168 23.42 -11.88 -2.70
CA ARG A 168 23.69 -11.90 -4.16
C ARG A 168 23.34 -10.61 -4.90
N ASP A 169 22.31 -9.86 -4.49
CA ASP A 169 21.90 -8.64 -5.19
C ASP A 169 22.90 -7.48 -5.01
N LEU A 170 23.84 -7.60 -4.06
CA LEU A 170 24.88 -6.60 -3.75
C LEU A 170 26.24 -6.95 -4.36
N LEU A 171 26.34 -8.07 -5.07
CA LEU A 171 27.58 -8.59 -5.63
C LEU A 171 27.68 -8.24 -7.12
N LEU A 172 28.91 -7.96 -7.56
CA LEU A 172 29.24 -8.01 -8.98
C LEU A 172 29.24 -9.48 -9.46
N PRO A 173 29.08 -9.71 -10.78
CA PRO A 173 29.19 -11.06 -11.34
C PRO A 173 30.46 -11.77 -10.86
N GLU A 174 30.33 -13.05 -10.52
CA GLU A 174 31.43 -13.95 -10.07
C GLU A 174 32.15 -13.55 -8.77
N ARG A 175 31.68 -12.52 -8.06
CA ARG A 175 32.22 -12.15 -6.74
C ARG A 175 31.39 -12.78 -5.63
N GLN A 176 32.05 -13.11 -4.53
CA GLN A 176 31.42 -13.67 -3.32
C GLN A 176 31.24 -12.63 -2.20
N PHE A 177 31.84 -11.45 -2.34
CA PHE A 177 31.70 -10.31 -1.45
C PHE A 177 31.51 -9.04 -2.27
N GLY A 178 30.70 -8.11 -1.76
CA GLY A 178 30.44 -6.83 -2.41
C GLY A 178 30.13 -5.74 -1.40
N VAL A 179 30.48 -4.51 -1.78
CA VAL A 179 30.10 -3.29 -1.07
C VAL A 179 29.34 -2.41 -2.05
N MET A 180 28.19 -1.90 -1.62
CA MET A 180 27.36 -0.97 -2.36
C MET A 180 27.33 0.36 -1.63
N MET A 181 27.66 1.45 -2.33
CA MET A 181 27.42 2.80 -1.86
C MET A 181 26.58 3.53 -2.89
N LYS A 182 25.53 4.21 -2.43
CA LYS A 182 24.66 5.02 -3.29
C LYS A 182 24.36 6.34 -2.60
N ASN A 183 24.54 7.42 -3.35
CA ASN A 183 24.20 8.76 -2.91
C ASN A 183 23.26 9.36 -3.96
N GLY A 184 22.21 10.02 -3.50
CA GLY A 184 21.22 10.65 -4.37
C GLY A 184 20.81 12.00 -3.82
N TYR A 185 20.61 12.95 -4.73
CA TYR A 185 20.02 14.25 -4.40
C TYR A 185 18.75 14.47 -5.23
N SER A 186 17.74 15.04 -4.58
CA SER A 186 16.44 15.32 -5.14
C SER A 186 16.13 16.80 -4.99
N THR A 187 16.14 17.55 -6.10
CA THR A 187 15.85 18.99 -6.07
C THR A 187 14.40 19.23 -5.65
N ARG A 188 13.46 18.39 -6.09
CA ARG A 188 12.02 18.52 -5.80
C ARG A 188 11.67 18.72 -4.32
N ASN A 189 12.48 18.19 -3.41
CA ASN A 189 12.26 18.27 -1.97
C ASN A 189 13.56 18.45 -1.18
N ARG A 190 14.61 18.94 -1.85
CA ARG A 190 15.99 19.08 -1.33
C ARG A 190 16.45 17.86 -0.52
N GLU A 191 16.10 16.66 -0.99
CA GLU A 191 16.34 15.42 -0.25
C GLU A 191 17.68 14.79 -0.63
N TRP A 192 18.46 14.47 0.41
CA TRP A 192 19.64 13.62 0.31
C TRP A 192 19.30 12.20 0.72
N THR A 193 19.67 11.23 -0.11
CA THR A 193 19.62 9.80 0.18
C THR A 193 21.05 9.26 0.21
N ASN A 194 21.43 8.57 1.27
CA ASN A 194 22.74 7.95 1.41
C ASN A 194 22.55 6.50 1.87
N THR A 195 23.00 5.56 1.06
CA THR A 195 22.85 4.12 1.28
C THR A 195 24.23 3.47 1.27
N LEU A 196 24.48 2.62 2.26
CA LEU A 196 25.64 1.75 2.34
C LEU A 196 25.16 0.31 2.55
N GLY A 197 25.74 -0.63 1.82
CA GLY A 197 25.40 -2.04 1.86
C GLY A 197 26.60 -2.95 1.73
N PHE A 198 26.53 -4.11 2.36
CA PHE A 198 27.51 -5.18 2.30
C PHE A 198 26.80 -6.49 1.98
N GLY A 199 27.34 -7.24 1.03
CA GLY A 199 26.83 -8.56 0.66
C GLY A 199 27.91 -9.62 0.74
N VAL A 200 27.53 -10.81 1.17
CA VAL A 200 28.30 -12.05 1.04
C VAL A 200 27.38 -13.09 0.42
N SER A 201 27.83 -13.80 -0.61
CA SER A 201 27.06 -14.89 -1.20
C SER A 201 28.02 -15.95 -1.76
N ASN A 202 27.95 -17.16 -1.23
CA ASN A 202 28.66 -18.35 -1.69
C ASN A 202 27.79 -19.59 -1.47
N ASP A 203 28.33 -20.78 -1.70
CA ASP A 203 27.57 -22.03 -1.64
C ASP A 203 26.98 -22.34 -0.24
N ARG A 204 27.56 -21.76 0.82
CA ARG A 204 27.12 -22.00 2.21
C ARG A 204 26.43 -20.82 2.86
N VAL A 205 26.76 -19.59 2.48
CA VAL A 205 26.32 -18.38 3.17
C VAL A 205 25.76 -17.40 2.15
N ASP A 206 24.55 -16.91 2.40
CA ASP A 206 23.99 -15.73 1.72
C ASP A 206 23.58 -14.70 2.78
N ALA A 207 24.24 -13.55 2.79
CA ALA A 207 24.06 -12.52 3.80
C ALA A 207 24.06 -11.11 3.19
N ALA A 208 23.21 -10.24 3.73
CA ALA A 208 23.13 -8.84 3.34
C ALA A 208 22.99 -7.95 4.58
N LEU A 209 23.72 -6.84 4.60
CA LEU A 209 23.59 -5.78 5.60
C LEU A 209 23.48 -4.45 4.87
N LEU A 210 22.40 -3.71 5.07
CA LEU A 210 22.19 -2.40 4.47
C LEU A 210 21.69 -1.38 5.48
N TYR A 211 22.10 -0.15 5.25
CA TYR A 211 21.60 1.04 5.93
C TYR A 211 21.39 2.16 4.91
N SER A 212 20.22 2.77 4.94
CA SER A 212 19.86 3.94 4.14
C SER A 212 19.37 5.05 5.06
N GLN A 213 19.80 6.29 4.78
CA GLN A 213 19.31 7.49 5.43
C GLN A 213 18.80 8.47 4.39
N ARG A 214 17.60 9.00 4.63
CA ARG A 214 17.02 10.11 3.87
C ARG A 214 16.82 11.32 4.76
N ARG A 215 17.15 12.50 4.23
CA ARG A 215 16.86 13.81 4.85
C ARG A 215 16.37 14.75 3.78
N GLY A 216 15.14 15.21 3.89
CA GLY A 216 14.50 16.09 2.92
C GLY A 216 13.60 17.11 3.59
N HIS A 217 13.01 17.96 2.76
CA HIS A 217 12.11 19.03 3.16
C HIS A 217 10.77 18.91 2.42
N GLU A 218 9.91 19.90 2.55
CA GLU A 218 8.71 20.01 1.74
C GLU A 218 9.05 19.96 0.24
N THR A 219 8.13 19.37 -0.52
CA THR A 219 8.26 19.38 -1.99
C THR A 219 8.06 20.80 -2.51
N GLU A 220 8.78 21.19 -3.55
CA GLU A 220 8.59 22.47 -4.22
C GLU A 220 7.30 22.44 -5.06
N SER A 221 6.57 23.55 -5.06
CA SER A 221 5.39 23.73 -5.90
C SER A 221 5.76 24.47 -7.18
N ALA A 222 5.29 23.97 -8.33
CA ALA A 222 5.56 24.57 -9.64
C ALA A 222 4.77 25.88 -9.92
N GLY A 223 4.09 26.46 -8.91
CA GLY A 223 3.47 27.78 -9.02
C GLY A 223 1.94 27.79 -9.20
N LYS A 224 1.36 29.00 -9.26
CA LYS A 224 -0.07 29.32 -9.04
C LYS A 224 -1.03 28.51 -9.92
N ARG A 225 -2.00 27.84 -9.28
CA ARG A 225 -3.23 27.28 -9.90
C ARG A 225 -3.01 26.56 -11.25
N GLY A 226 -2.14 25.55 -11.27
CA GLY A 226 -2.23 24.48 -12.27
C GLY A 226 -1.57 24.72 -13.63
N TYR A 227 -0.68 25.70 -13.78
CA TYR A 227 0.20 25.81 -14.95
C TYR A 227 1.67 25.85 -14.54
N PRO A 228 2.58 25.13 -15.23
CA PRO A 228 4.01 25.24 -14.96
C PRO A 228 4.48 26.66 -15.29
N VAL A 229 5.09 27.33 -14.31
CA VAL A 229 5.69 28.66 -14.48
C VAL A 229 7.20 28.55 -14.34
N GLU A 230 7.93 29.16 -15.26
CA GLU A 230 9.37 29.36 -15.15
C GLU A 230 9.65 30.29 -13.95
N GLY A 231 10.33 29.78 -12.92
CA GLY A 231 10.45 30.44 -11.60
C GLY A 231 9.67 29.74 -10.47
N ALA A 232 9.80 28.41 -10.37
CA ALA A 232 9.09 27.55 -9.41
C ALA A 232 9.20 28.02 -7.94
N GLY A 233 8.13 27.85 -7.17
CA GLY A 233 8.09 28.11 -5.72
C GLY A 233 7.71 29.52 -5.26
N SER A 234 7.53 30.50 -6.15
CA SER A 234 7.26 31.90 -5.77
C SER A 234 5.78 32.20 -5.51
N GLY A 235 5.24 31.70 -4.40
CA GLY A 235 4.01 32.25 -3.80
C GLY A 235 4.35 33.17 -2.63
N ALA A 236 3.48 34.11 -2.28
CA ALA A 236 3.65 34.88 -1.07
C ALA A 236 3.66 33.90 0.13
N ASN A 237 4.64 34.02 1.02
CA ASN A 237 4.71 33.22 2.25
C ASN A 237 3.65 33.73 3.23
N ILE A 238 2.40 33.34 2.99
CA ILE A 238 1.22 33.73 3.76
C ILE A 238 0.66 32.54 4.54
N ARG A 239 -0.13 32.85 5.57
CA ARG A 239 -0.87 31.85 6.36
C ARG A 239 -2.28 31.65 5.81
N GLY A 240 -2.82 30.47 6.10
CA GLY A 240 -4.19 30.07 5.80
C GLY A 240 -4.39 29.47 4.41
N SER A 241 -5.64 29.15 4.11
CA SER A 241 -6.03 28.33 2.95
C SER A 241 -5.68 28.93 1.58
N ALA A 242 -5.37 30.23 1.53
CA ALA A 242 -4.91 30.91 0.32
C ALA A 242 -3.41 30.67 0.03
N ARG A 243 -2.66 30.05 0.95
CA ARG A 243 -1.24 29.73 0.78
C ARG A 243 -1.04 28.83 -0.45
N GLY A 244 -0.25 29.32 -1.41
CA GLY A 244 0.04 28.63 -2.68
C GLY A 244 1.37 27.88 -2.71
N ILE A 245 2.10 27.88 -1.60
CA ILE A 245 3.35 27.13 -1.41
C ILE A 245 3.15 26.05 -0.34
N PRO A 246 3.87 24.92 -0.41
CA PRO A 246 3.73 23.86 0.57
C PRO A 246 4.07 24.34 1.98
N ASP A 247 3.49 23.64 2.95
CA ASP A 247 3.79 23.87 4.36
C ASP A 247 5.23 23.46 4.64
N PRO A 248 6.03 24.28 5.36
CA PRO A 248 7.40 23.93 5.69
C PRO A 248 7.45 22.59 6.41
N SER A 249 8.26 21.66 5.91
CA SER A 249 8.40 20.36 6.52
C SER A 249 9.83 19.86 6.48
N GLN A 250 10.16 18.99 7.43
CA GLN A 250 11.44 18.30 7.52
C GLN A 250 11.17 16.81 7.65
N HIS A 251 11.82 16.03 6.82
CA HIS A 251 11.62 14.59 6.70
C HIS A 251 12.93 13.88 6.96
N LYS A 252 12.93 12.93 7.90
CA LYS A 252 14.10 12.13 8.24
C LYS A 252 13.73 10.67 8.35
N TYR A 253 14.34 9.84 7.51
CA TYR A 253 14.12 8.40 7.51
C TYR A 253 15.43 7.64 7.66
N HIS A 254 15.37 6.58 8.44
CA HIS A 254 16.43 5.59 8.60
C HIS A 254 15.87 4.21 8.28
N SER A 255 16.46 3.53 7.32
CA SER A 255 16.03 2.22 6.85
C SER A 255 17.19 1.25 7.01
N PHE A 256 16.91 0.04 7.49
CA PHE A 256 17.95 -0.97 7.69
C PHE A 256 17.46 -2.36 7.32
N LEU A 257 18.40 -3.19 6.90
CA LEU A 257 18.19 -4.59 6.53
C LEU A 257 19.41 -5.40 6.95
N GLY A 258 19.17 -6.51 7.65
CA GLY A 258 20.14 -7.55 7.96
C GLY A 258 19.52 -8.89 7.60
N LYS A 259 20.19 -9.68 6.77
CA LYS A 259 19.79 -11.03 6.40
C LYS A 259 20.99 -11.94 6.45
N ILE A 260 20.78 -13.15 6.93
CA ILE A 260 21.76 -14.24 6.85
C ILE A 260 21.03 -15.56 6.66
N ALA A 261 21.48 -16.34 5.69
CA ALA A 261 21.07 -17.71 5.48
C ALA A 261 22.32 -18.59 5.40
N TYR A 262 22.27 -19.73 6.07
CA TYR A 262 23.35 -20.70 6.15
C TYR A 262 22.86 -22.07 5.67
N GLN A 263 23.59 -22.65 4.72
CA GLN A 263 23.41 -24.02 4.25
C GLN A 263 24.21 -24.95 5.17
N ILE A 264 23.51 -25.73 5.99
CA ILE A 264 24.13 -26.67 6.95
C ILE A 264 24.74 -27.86 6.18
N ASN A 265 23.99 -28.37 5.22
CA ASN A 265 24.37 -29.39 4.25
C ASN A 265 23.43 -29.28 3.04
N ASP A 266 23.53 -30.16 2.05
CA ASP A 266 22.75 -30.06 0.80
C ASP A 266 21.22 -30.01 0.99
N ASN A 267 20.72 -30.56 2.11
CA ASN A 267 19.29 -30.70 2.37
C ASN A 267 18.73 -29.75 3.43
N HIS A 268 19.59 -29.03 4.16
CA HIS A 268 19.18 -28.25 5.34
C HIS A 268 19.70 -26.82 5.28
N ARG A 269 18.77 -25.87 5.36
CA ARG A 269 19.07 -24.44 5.36
C ARG A 269 18.36 -23.72 6.49
N ILE A 270 19.06 -22.82 7.15
CA ILE A 270 18.50 -21.97 8.21
C ILE A 270 18.80 -20.52 7.91
N GLY A 271 17.93 -19.60 8.30
CA GLY A 271 18.25 -18.20 8.20
C GLY A 271 17.46 -17.30 9.15
N ALA A 272 17.94 -16.07 9.21
CA ALA A 272 17.36 -15.01 9.99
C ALA A 272 17.34 -13.72 9.17
N SER A 273 16.30 -12.93 9.36
CA SER A 273 16.24 -11.59 8.80
C SER A 273 15.69 -10.59 9.80
N LEU A 274 16.20 -9.37 9.69
CA LEU A 274 15.76 -8.19 10.42
C LEU A 274 15.68 -7.05 9.42
N ASN A 275 14.52 -6.44 9.27
CA ASN A 275 14.38 -5.23 8.45
C ASN A 275 13.48 -4.22 9.14
N GLY A 276 13.70 -2.95 8.87
CA GLY A 276 12.96 -1.90 9.54
C GLY A 276 13.19 -0.52 8.98
N GLN A 277 12.34 0.38 9.46
CA GLN A 277 12.37 1.79 9.12
C GLN A 277 11.96 2.62 10.33
N GLN A 278 12.60 3.78 10.49
CA GLN A 278 12.22 4.81 11.44
C GLN A 278 12.17 6.14 10.70
N GLY A 279 10.97 6.69 10.56
CA GLY A 279 10.70 8.00 9.99
C GLY A 279 10.20 8.99 11.03
N HIS A 280 10.62 10.23 10.85
CA HIS A 280 10.16 11.40 11.58
C HIS A 280 9.88 12.51 10.57
N ASN A 281 8.67 13.06 10.60
CA ASN A 281 8.26 14.18 9.76
C ASN A 281 7.72 15.29 10.65
N TYR A 282 8.41 16.42 10.64
CA TYR A 282 7.95 17.63 11.29
C TYR A 282 7.36 18.58 10.26
N THR A 283 6.16 19.10 10.48
CA THR A 283 5.51 20.04 9.56
C THR A 283 4.95 21.23 10.33
N VAL A 284 5.13 22.43 9.80
CA VAL A 284 4.48 23.64 10.28
C VAL A 284 3.27 23.90 9.37
N GLU A 285 2.07 23.63 9.87
CA GLU A 285 0.84 23.62 9.06
C GLU A 285 0.27 25.04 8.87
N GLU A 286 1.03 25.87 8.15
CA GLU A 286 0.69 27.26 7.88
C GLU A 286 -0.55 27.40 6.98
N SER A 287 -0.80 26.43 6.10
CA SER A 287 -1.97 26.39 5.22
C SER A 287 -3.29 26.09 5.95
N TYR A 288 -3.23 25.43 7.12
CA TYR A 288 -4.40 25.00 7.88
C TYR A 288 -5.05 26.14 8.67
N ASN A 289 -4.27 27.13 9.11
CA ASN A 289 -4.74 28.14 10.07
C ASN A 289 -5.82 29.06 9.46
N LEU A 290 -7.04 28.96 9.98
CA LEU A 290 -8.18 29.79 9.52
C LEU A 290 -8.02 31.27 9.87
N LEU A 291 -7.33 31.57 10.98
CA LEU A 291 -7.03 32.93 11.43
C LEU A 291 -5.53 33.07 11.63
N ALA A 292 -4.99 34.26 11.35
CA ALA A 292 -3.58 34.60 11.58
C ALA A 292 -3.17 34.54 13.06
N SER A 293 -4.13 34.40 13.97
CA SER A 293 -3.96 34.25 15.41
C SER A 293 -3.52 32.86 15.85
N TYR A 294 -3.72 31.85 15.02
CA TYR A 294 -3.45 30.46 15.39
C TYR A 294 -2.18 29.95 14.73
N TRP A 295 -1.52 29.03 15.42
CA TRP A 295 -0.49 28.18 14.85
C TRP A 295 -0.84 26.73 15.02
N ARG A 296 -0.23 25.92 14.15
CA ARG A 296 -0.35 24.47 14.20
C ARG A 296 0.92 23.83 13.70
N GLU A 297 1.39 22.84 14.45
CA GLU A 297 2.58 22.07 14.13
C GLU A 297 2.32 20.59 14.34
N ALA A 298 3.10 19.79 13.63
CA ALA A 298 2.81 18.41 13.36
C ALA A 298 4.08 17.57 13.49
N ASP A 299 4.05 16.57 14.35
CA ASP A 299 5.13 15.60 14.54
C ASP A 299 4.60 14.20 14.24
N ASP A 300 4.96 13.68 13.06
CA ASP A 300 4.61 12.32 12.66
C ASP A 300 5.80 11.38 12.84
N VAL A 301 5.52 10.25 13.48
CA VAL A 301 6.49 9.18 13.71
C VAL A 301 5.99 7.90 13.07
N ASN A 302 6.81 7.29 12.24
CA ASN A 302 6.60 5.92 11.76
C ASN A 302 7.79 5.05 12.18
N ARG A 303 7.51 3.88 12.75
CA ARG A 303 8.52 2.88 13.11
C ARG A 303 8.02 1.51 12.72
N ARG A 304 8.87 0.74 12.06
CA ARG A 304 8.60 -0.65 11.69
C ARG A 304 9.85 -1.47 11.97
N ARG A 305 9.68 -2.61 12.63
CA ARG A 305 10.71 -3.63 12.78
C ARG A 305 10.07 -4.98 12.48
N ASN A 306 10.66 -5.71 11.56
CA ASN A 306 10.25 -7.05 11.20
C ASN A 306 11.43 -7.99 11.40
N THR A 307 11.22 -9.06 12.15
CA THR A 307 12.18 -10.13 12.37
C THR A 307 11.56 -11.41 11.83
N ASN A 308 12.34 -12.20 11.10
CA ASN A 308 11.94 -13.52 10.64
C ASN A 308 13.07 -14.52 10.94
N LEU A 309 12.69 -15.72 11.35
CA LEU A 309 13.54 -16.90 11.42
C LEU A 309 12.92 -17.97 10.55
N PHE A 310 13.73 -18.66 9.76
CA PHE A 310 13.24 -19.75 8.95
C PHE A 310 14.18 -20.95 9.00
N TYR A 311 13.59 -22.13 8.82
CA TYR A 311 14.28 -23.38 8.61
C TYR A 311 13.63 -24.09 7.42
N GLU A 312 14.46 -24.59 6.53
CA GLU A 312 14.09 -25.24 5.29
C GLU A 312 14.81 -26.58 5.21
N TRP A 313 14.03 -27.63 4.92
CA TRP A 313 14.50 -28.98 4.73
C TRP A 313 14.00 -29.50 3.38
N THR A 314 14.92 -29.86 2.50
CA THR A 314 14.67 -30.46 1.19
C THR A 314 15.14 -31.91 1.22
N PRO A 315 14.31 -32.86 1.69
CA PRO A 315 14.72 -34.26 1.78
C PRO A 315 14.89 -34.90 0.40
N GLU A 316 15.80 -35.86 0.33
CA GLU A 316 15.88 -36.80 -0.77
C GLU A 316 14.74 -37.82 -0.63
N SER A 317 13.55 -37.46 -1.13
CA SER A 317 12.36 -38.31 -1.08
C SER A 317 11.55 -38.20 -2.37
N ASP A 318 11.04 -39.33 -2.88
CA ASP A 318 10.19 -39.34 -4.08
C ASP A 318 8.83 -38.65 -3.89
N ARG A 319 8.42 -38.38 -2.64
CA ARG A 319 7.09 -37.82 -2.32
C ARG A 319 7.14 -36.41 -1.80
N LEU A 320 8.12 -36.09 -0.95
CA LEU A 320 8.22 -34.81 -0.25
C LEU A 320 9.39 -34.02 -0.84
N SER A 321 9.12 -32.84 -1.39
CA SER A 321 10.16 -32.01 -1.98
C SER A 321 10.72 -30.98 -1.00
N MET A 322 9.88 -30.45 -0.10
CA MET A 322 10.31 -29.44 0.86
C MET A 322 9.41 -29.41 2.10
N VAL A 323 10.03 -29.19 3.25
CA VAL A 323 9.38 -28.70 4.47
C VAL A 323 10.03 -27.39 4.85
N LYS A 324 9.22 -26.35 5.06
CA LYS A 324 9.70 -25.05 5.51
C LYS A 324 8.89 -24.57 6.71
N ALA A 325 9.59 -24.10 7.73
CA ALA A 325 9.01 -23.46 8.89
C ALA A 325 9.53 -22.02 9.00
N ASP A 326 8.61 -21.06 9.15
CA ASP A 326 8.91 -19.65 9.31
C ASP A 326 8.27 -19.12 10.60
N VAL A 327 8.98 -18.25 11.30
CA VAL A 327 8.48 -17.51 12.45
C VAL A 327 8.72 -16.02 12.20
N ASP A 328 7.63 -15.26 12.08
CA ASP A 328 7.66 -13.82 11.87
C ASP A 328 7.22 -13.08 13.13
N TYR A 329 7.93 -12.00 13.44
CA TYR A 329 7.55 -11.01 14.44
C TYR A 329 7.67 -9.61 13.86
N GLN A 330 6.55 -8.88 13.81
CA GLN A 330 6.52 -7.49 13.41
C GLN A 330 6.06 -6.62 14.58
N LYS A 331 6.78 -5.52 14.81
CA LYS A 331 6.35 -4.44 15.70
C LYS A 331 6.34 -3.13 14.93
N THR A 332 5.21 -2.45 14.98
CA THR A 332 5.01 -1.17 14.30
C THR A 332 4.49 -0.12 15.26
N LYS A 333 4.82 1.13 14.95
CA LYS A 333 4.24 2.32 15.56
C LYS A 333 4.00 3.35 14.47
N VAL A 334 2.79 3.85 14.39
CA VAL A 334 2.47 5.05 13.62
C VAL A 334 1.84 6.05 14.57
N SER A 335 2.38 7.26 14.59
CA SER A 335 1.85 8.34 15.42
C SER A 335 1.81 9.63 14.63
N ALA A 336 0.78 10.41 14.88
CA ALA A 336 0.62 11.78 14.43
C ALA A 336 0.27 12.62 15.66
N VAL A 337 1.16 13.54 16.01
CA VAL A 337 0.97 14.47 17.13
C VAL A 337 0.81 15.87 16.55
N ASN A 338 -0.33 16.50 16.81
CA ASN A 338 -0.61 17.85 16.37
C ASN A 338 -0.64 18.78 17.58
N TYR A 339 0.18 19.81 17.54
CA TYR A 339 0.22 20.89 18.50
C TYR A 339 -0.52 22.08 17.90
N LYS A 340 -1.45 22.66 18.66
CA LYS A 340 -2.21 23.83 18.23
C LYS A 340 -2.23 24.86 19.35
N GLY A 341 -2.14 26.12 18.96
CA GLY A 341 -2.19 27.20 19.91
C GLY A 341 -2.45 28.54 19.24
N SER A 342 -2.23 29.60 20.00
CA SER A 342 -2.39 30.97 19.54
C SER A 342 -1.12 31.80 19.72
N PHE A 343 -1.02 32.87 18.92
CA PHE A 343 -0.03 33.92 19.11
C PHE A 343 -0.64 35.01 19.99
N PRO A 344 -0.04 35.31 21.16
CA PRO A 344 -0.57 36.33 22.04
C PRO A 344 -0.54 37.71 21.38
N ILE A 345 -1.42 38.59 21.86
CA ILE A 345 -1.43 40.00 21.49
C ILE A 345 -0.29 40.68 22.23
N GLU A 346 0.60 41.32 21.48
CA GLU A 346 1.73 42.09 22.02
C GLU A 346 1.27 43.48 22.47
N ASP A 347 0.40 44.10 21.67
CA ASP A 347 -0.19 45.41 21.93
C ASP A 347 -1.69 45.35 21.64
N SER A 348 -2.49 45.50 22.70
CA SER A 348 -3.95 45.45 22.65
C SER A 348 -4.57 46.64 21.91
N SER A 349 -3.86 47.76 21.80
CA SER A 349 -4.36 48.96 21.12
C SER A 349 -4.30 48.85 19.60
N THR A 350 -3.28 48.16 19.07
CA THR A 350 -3.08 47.94 17.63
C THR A 350 -3.52 46.54 17.18
N LEU A 351 -3.91 45.67 18.12
CA LEU A 351 -4.17 44.24 17.89
C LEU A 351 -2.98 43.51 17.23
N THR A 352 -1.77 44.03 17.45
CA THR A 352 -0.53 43.45 16.92
C THR A 352 -0.18 42.17 17.69
N ARG A 353 0.23 41.13 16.98
CA ARG A 353 0.55 39.81 17.56
C ARG A 353 2.05 39.61 17.68
N ASN A 354 2.47 38.99 18.79
CA ASN A 354 3.83 38.52 18.94
C ASN A 354 3.98 37.14 18.28
N TYR A 355 4.53 37.11 17.06
CA TYR A 355 4.75 35.87 16.32
C TYR A 355 5.94 35.03 16.81
N ASN A 356 6.76 35.56 17.71
CA ASN A 356 7.90 34.86 18.29
C ASN A 356 7.52 34.04 19.53
N GLN A 357 6.32 34.26 20.09
CA GLN A 357 5.79 33.50 21.21
C GLN A 357 4.61 32.64 20.77
N LYS A 358 4.59 31.39 21.23
CA LYS A 358 3.52 30.44 20.97
C LYS A 358 2.88 30.00 22.28
N ASP A 359 1.63 30.38 22.49
CA ASP A 359 0.84 29.86 23.60
C ASP A 359 0.16 28.58 23.11
N LEU A 360 0.38 27.46 23.82
CA LEU A 360 -0.16 26.15 23.46
C LEU A 360 -1.57 25.99 24.05
N ASP A 361 -2.54 25.66 23.19
CA ASP A 361 -3.92 25.43 23.60
C ASP A 361 -4.20 23.92 23.71
N GLU A 362 -3.87 23.16 22.66
CA GLU A 362 -4.29 21.77 22.51
C GLU A 362 -3.17 20.88 21.94
N ILE A 363 -3.12 19.63 22.39
CA ILE A 363 -2.30 18.57 21.80
C ILE A 363 -3.21 17.42 21.40
N TYR A 364 -3.26 17.12 20.11
CA TYR A 364 -3.91 15.92 19.58
C TYR A 364 -2.87 14.84 19.33
N ASN A 365 -2.87 13.79 20.14
CA ASN A 365 -1.97 12.66 19.99
C ASN A 365 -2.75 11.43 19.52
N ARG A 366 -2.47 11.01 18.29
CA ARG A 366 -2.90 9.70 17.79
C ARG A 366 -1.66 8.82 17.68
N SER A 367 -1.70 7.66 18.31
CA SER A 367 -0.66 6.63 18.22
C SER A 367 -1.31 5.27 18.04
N MET A 368 -0.81 4.49 17.10
CA MET A 368 -1.21 3.11 16.87
C MET A 368 0.04 2.24 16.93
N ASP A 369 0.09 1.40 17.96
CA ASP A 369 1.13 0.39 18.12
C ASP A 369 0.55 -0.98 17.75
N THR A 370 1.15 -1.66 16.78
CA THR A 370 0.69 -2.99 16.36
C THR A 370 1.81 -4.01 16.56
N ARG A 371 1.41 -5.22 16.94
CA ARG A 371 2.29 -6.38 17.05
C ARG A 371 1.68 -7.50 16.24
N PHE A 372 2.47 -8.10 15.37
CA PHE A 372 2.08 -9.24 14.57
C PHE A 372 3.04 -10.39 14.84
N LYS A 373 2.48 -11.59 14.97
CA LYS A 373 3.22 -12.85 15.16
C LYS A 373 2.63 -13.87 14.21
N ARG A 374 3.47 -14.56 13.45
CA ARG A 374 3.04 -15.64 12.57
C ARG A 374 4.00 -16.80 12.67
N ILE A 375 3.43 -18.00 12.71
CA ILE A 375 4.16 -19.23 12.47
C ILE A 375 3.58 -19.80 11.18
N THR A 376 4.43 -20.18 10.24
CA THR A 376 4.02 -20.80 8.99
C THR A 376 4.76 -22.12 8.84
N LEU A 377 4.02 -23.16 8.49
CA LEU A 377 4.55 -24.45 8.12
C LEU A 377 4.08 -24.74 6.70
N ARG A 378 5.03 -24.95 5.78
CA ARG A 378 4.79 -25.28 4.39
C ARG A 378 5.37 -26.65 4.10
N LEU A 379 4.58 -27.49 3.44
CA LEU A 379 4.98 -28.79 2.96
C LEU A 379 4.65 -28.86 1.48
N ASP A 380 5.68 -29.07 0.66
CA ASP A 380 5.53 -29.23 -0.77
C ASP A 380 5.81 -30.70 -1.13
N SER A 381 4.92 -31.31 -1.91
CA SER A 381 5.14 -32.64 -2.46
C SER A 381 5.79 -32.55 -3.84
N HIS A 382 6.38 -33.65 -4.28
CA HIS A 382 6.61 -33.84 -5.72
C HIS A 382 5.25 -33.92 -6.46
N PRO A 383 5.20 -33.61 -7.77
CA PRO A 383 3.99 -33.74 -8.58
C PRO A 383 3.41 -35.16 -8.47
N LEU A 384 2.17 -35.27 -8.02
CA LEU A 384 1.47 -36.55 -7.92
C LEU A 384 1.01 -36.96 -9.32
N GLN A 385 1.61 -38.01 -9.88
CA GLN A 385 1.07 -38.65 -11.09
C GLN A 385 -0.17 -39.47 -10.71
N LEU A 386 -1.33 -38.84 -10.77
CA LEU A 386 -2.62 -39.52 -10.61
C LEU A 386 -3.12 -39.97 -11.99
N GLY A 387 -2.69 -41.16 -12.41
CA GLY A 387 -3.15 -41.82 -13.64
C GLY A 387 -1.99 -42.31 -14.49
N GLY A 388 -1.91 -43.62 -14.74
CA GLY A 388 -0.90 -44.21 -15.62
C GLY A 388 -1.06 -43.67 -17.04
N GLY A 389 -0.04 -42.97 -17.52
CA GLY A 389 -0.04 -42.41 -18.88
C GLY A 389 1.28 -41.74 -19.23
N ALA A 390 2.07 -42.47 -20.03
CA ALA A 390 3.25 -42.07 -20.79
C ALA A 390 4.53 -41.73 -19.99
N THR A 391 5.45 -42.69 -20.04
CA THR A 391 6.90 -42.47 -20.00
C THR A 391 7.31 -41.24 -20.81
N PRO A 392 8.24 -40.40 -20.32
CA PRO A 392 8.84 -39.35 -21.15
C PRO A 392 9.67 -40.01 -22.27
N PRO A 393 9.70 -39.46 -23.49
CA PRO A 393 10.63 -39.93 -24.50
C PRO A 393 12.05 -39.63 -24.01
N VAL A 394 12.86 -40.68 -23.90
CA VAL A 394 14.31 -40.58 -23.90
C VAL A 394 14.72 -40.04 -25.26
N VAL A 395 15.18 -38.79 -25.33
CA VAL A 395 16.38 -38.35 -26.08
C VAL A 395 16.92 -37.09 -25.41
#